data_AF-A0A9E7IGM1-F1
#
_entry.id   AF-A0A9E7IGM1-F1
#
_cell.length_a   1.000
_cell.length_b   1.000
_cell.length_c   1.000
_cell.angle_alpha   90.00
_cell.angle_beta   90.00
_cell.angle_gamma   90.00
#
_symmetry.space_group_name_H-M   'P 1'
#
loop_
_entity.id
_entity.type
_entity.pdbx_description
1 polymer ?
#
loop_
_entity_poly.entity_id
_entity_poly.type
_entity_poly.pdbx_seq_one_letter_code
_entity_poly.pdbx_strand_id
1 'polypeptide(L)'
;MRFRSVFFGAASRAKLGTPAQQQRFRRTYSHLQRPDSERPSFGIAFDIDGVILRGRTPIGGSPQALRRLYDADGCAGTFSFPTVGQQNELIVAIGKGEPAAVMLEYGFKKVLSIDDYAAYFNDIDPLSQYKSWGLKHLYERNYNSKGLQPKYDVYSERVKGAFVVSDPVDWGRDIQAVFPAERLGMGAFRIALESIYNCIHSSPLEYTSFGKPNPFVFKNAESILTKLVTHKCQVKETMMGEKCAFSTIYMIGDNPKVDINGAKKVGHPWFSILTRTGVFRGGGTCGIVLPDATKEKVIAIKKGDAIALPFGAVTWWFNPSDAEFVGHKAGQFTNFPITGGNGIFTGFTTEFVGRAWDLTEDEAKKLVHNQTNVGIVKVKDGQGMPEPSAKDREGMVVNCLEAPLDVDIKNGGCVVVLNTKNLPLVGEVGLGADLVRLNGHAMCSPGFSCDSAYQVTYVVRGSGRVQVVGVDGKRVLETTVKGGCLFIVPRFFVVSKIADADGLEWFSIITTPNPVFTHLAGKTSVWKAISSEVLQAAFNATPEMEKLFRSKRTSDEIFFPPPK
;
A
#
# COMPACT_ATOMS: atom_id res chain seq x y z
N MET A 1 17.16 -44.07 9.70
CA MET A 1 18.48 -43.84 10.36
C MET A 1 18.51 -42.36 10.73
N ARG A 2 18.30 -41.90 11.99
CA ARG A 2 19.13 -42.07 13.23
C ARG A 2 20.61 -41.95 12.88
N PHE A 3 21.33 -40.89 13.28
CA PHE A 3 21.86 -40.53 14.61
C PHE A 3 21.90 -38.99 14.76
N ARG A 4 21.68 -38.26 15.88
CA ARG A 4 22.04 -38.33 17.31
C ARG A 4 23.53 -38.43 17.63
N SER A 5 24.10 -37.32 18.12
CA SER A 5 25.05 -37.34 19.24
C SER A 5 25.02 -36.04 20.04
N VAL A 6 24.95 -36.25 21.35
CA VAL A 6 24.96 -35.35 22.51
C VAL A 6 26.27 -35.66 23.27
N PHE A 7 26.85 -34.71 24.01
CA PHE A 7 27.51 -34.82 25.36
C PHE A 7 28.17 -33.45 25.65
N PHE A 8 27.68 -32.62 26.59
CA PHE A 8 27.88 -32.58 28.06
C PHE A 8 29.33 -32.43 28.55
N GLY A 9 29.53 -31.43 29.42
CA GLY A 9 30.83 -30.90 29.86
C GLY A 9 31.30 -31.34 31.24
N ALA A 10 32.31 -30.63 31.78
CA ALA A 10 32.64 -30.60 33.21
C ALA A 10 33.66 -29.49 33.50
N ALA A 11 33.51 -28.89 34.68
CA ALA A 11 34.34 -27.82 35.24
C ALA A 11 35.63 -28.34 35.91
N SER A 12 36.63 -27.47 36.06
CA SER A 12 37.60 -27.54 37.16
C SER A 12 38.14 -26.15 37.51
N ARG A 13 38.48 -25.97 38.78
CA ARG A 13 38.70 -24.73 39.55
C ARG A 13 40.16 -24.67 40.05
N ALA A 14 40.56 -23.46 40.48
CA ALA A 14 41.70 -23.06 41.34
C ALA A 14 42.94 -22.47 40.61
N LYS A 15 43.15 -21.14 40.68
CA LYS A 15 43.95 -20.33 41.67
C LYS A 15 45.47 -20.43 41.38
N LEU A 16 46.33 -19.40 41.40
CA LEU A 16 46.32 -18.00 41.86
C LEU A 16 47.60 -17.33 41.26
N GLY A 17 47.55 -16.06 40.87
CA GLY A 17 48.74 -15.28 40.49
C GLY A 17 48.39 -13.88 39.97
N THR A 18 48.84 -12.84 40.67
CA THR A 18 48.68 -11.39 40.39
C THR A 18 50.04 -10.71 40.56
N PRO A 19 50.26 -9.43 40.17
CA PRO A 19 49.52 -8.56 39.23
C PRO A 19 50.44 -7.81 38.23
N ALA A 20 49.91 -7.34 37.09
CA ALA A 20 50.41 -6.12 36.45
C ALA A 20 49.31 -5.45 35.61
N GLN A 21 49.33 -4.12 35.65
CA GLN A 21 48.24 -3.20 35.36
C GLN A 21 47.83 -3.14 33.89
N GLN A 22 46.52 -3.04 33.63
CA GLN A 22 46.00 -2.18 32.57
C GLN A 22 44.58 -1.71 32.93
N GLN A 23 44.40 -0.40 32.88
CA GLN A 23 43.27 0.36 33.40
C GLN A 23 41.94 -0.02 32.73
N ARG A 24 40.97 -0.47 33.53
CA ARG A 24 39.55 -0.42 33.19
C ARG A 24 38.98 0.90 33.72
N PHE A 25 38.58 1.79 32.82
CA PHE A 25 37.60 2.83 33.14
C PHE A 25 36.25 2.15 33.40
N ARG A 26 35.99 1.78 34.66
CA ARG A 26 34.62 1.58 35.15
C ARG A 26 34.01 2.97 35.31
N ARG A 27 33.10 3.35 34.42
CA ARG A 27 32.12 4.39 34.75
C ARG A 27 31.19 3.81 35.80
N THR A 28 31.52 4.08 37.06
CA THR A 28 30.61 3.93 38.18
C THR A 28 29.50 4.96 37.97
N TYR A 29 28.34 4.51 37.47
CA TYR A 29 27.14 5.33 37.60
C TYR A 29 26.79 5.32 39.08
N SER A 30 27.08 6.43 39.75
CA SER A 30 26.51 6.73 41.05
C SER A 30 25.00 6.56 40.95
N HIS A 31 24.42 5.76 41.84
CA HIS A 31 23.02 5.88 42.22
C HIS A 31 22.83 7.30 42.76
N LEU A 32 22.56 8.24 41.87
CA LEU A 32 21.88 9.47 42.23
C LEU A 32 20.50 9.03 42.72
N GLN A 33 20.25 9.25 44.01
CA GLN A 33 18.90 9.31 44.56
C GLN A 33 18.07 10.17 43.61
N ARG A 34 17.09 9.55 42.94
CA ARG A 34 16.12 10.31 42.14
C ARG A 34 15.39 11.24 43.09
N PRO A 35 15.29 12.54 42.79
CA PRO A 35 14.29 13.37 43.44
C PRO A 35 12.93 12.76 43.08
N ASP A 36 12.10 12.48 44.08
CA ASP A 36 10.68 12.30 43.83
C ASP A 36 10.13 13.58 43.18
N SER A 37 9.33 13.42 42.12
CA SER A 37 8.36 14.39 41.53
C SER A 37 8.61 15.08 40.17
N GLU A 38 9.48 14.63 39.27
CA GLU A 38 9.42 15.14 37.88
C GLU A 38 8.43 14.36 37.01
N ARG A 39 7.30 15.01 36.70
CA ARG A 39 6.26 14.52 35.79
C ARG A 39 6.86 14.27 34.39
N PRO A 40 6.54 13.16 33.71
CA PRO A 40 6.97 12.96 32.34
C PRO A 40 6.37 14.06 31.44
N SER A 41 7.25 14.81 30.77
CA SER A 41 6.85 15.94 29.94
C SER A 41 6.34 15.53 28.56
N PHE A 42 6.69 14.33 28.07
CA PHE A 42 6.33 13.88 26.73
C PHE A 42 5.79 12.44 26.69
N GLY A 43 4.99 12.14 25.66
CA GLY A 43 4.46 10.82 25.33
C GLY A 43 4.92 10.34 23.96
N ILE A 44 4.89 9.03 23.71
CA ILE A 44 5.18 8.45 22.39
C ILE A 44 4.08 7.44 22.04
N ALA A 45 3.57 7.53 20.82
CA ALA A 45 2.65 6.58 20.22
C ALA A 45 3.25 6.07 18.90
N PHE A 46 3.24 4.75 18.71
CA PHE A 46 3.72 4.10 17.49
C PHE A 46 2.55 3.51 16.73
N ASP A 47 2.56 3.62 15.40
CA ASP A 47 1.88 2.61 14.61
C ASP A 47 2.58 1.26 14.82
N ILE A 48 1.84 0.16 14.90
CA ILE A 48 2.46 -1.16 15.09
C ILE A 48 2.90 -1.70 13.74
N ASP A 49 1.99 -1.64 12.76
CA ASP A 49 2.23 -2.06 11.40
C ASP A 49 3.08 -1.03 10.66
N GLY A 50 4.10 -1.50 9.93
CA GLY A 50 4.96 -0.62 9.12
C GLY A 50 5.99 0.20 9.89
N VAL A 51 5.91 0.28 11.22
CA VAL A 51 6.92 0.93 12.09
C VAL A 51 7.63 -0.08 13.00
N ILE A 52 6.88 -0.98 13.65
CA ILE A 52 7.44 -2.00 14.55
C ILE A 52 7.52 -3.35 13.81
N LEU A 53 6.45 -3.75 13.12
CA LEU A 53 6.35 -5.04 12.44
C LEU A 53 5.88 -4.88 10.98
N ARG A 54 6.32 -5.78 10.10
CA ARG A 54 5.71 -6.03 8.78
C ARG A 54 5.26 -7.49 8.73
N GLY A 55 3.96 -7.71 8.84
CA GLY A 55 3.42 -9.07 9.06
C GLY A 55 3.97 -9.63 10.38
N ARG A 56 4.73 -10.72 10.30
CA ARG A 56 5.38 -11.34 11.48
C ARG A 56 6.84 -10.90 11.70
N THR A 57 7.37 -10.05 10.83
CA THR A 57 8.80 -9.71 10.81
C THR A 57 9.03 -8.35 11.46
N PRO A 58 9.86 -8.24 12.52
CA PRO A 58 10.24 -6.96 13.09
C PRO A 58 11.02 -6.09 12.09
N ILE A 59 10.73 -4.80 12.06
CA ILE A 59 11.34 -3.84 11.14
C ILE A 59 12.60 -3.24 11.80
N GLY A 60 13.75 -3.38 11.12
CA GLY A 60 15.01 -2.75 11.50
C GLY A 60 15.40 -2.98 12.97
N GLY A 61 15.81 -1.91 13.66
CA GLY A 61 16.21 -1.92 15.06
C GLY A 61 15.06 -1.89 16.08
N SER A 62 13.80 -2.10 15.66
CA SER A 62 12.63 -2.00 16.54
C SER A 62 12.69 -2.92 17.77
N PRO A 63 13.22 -4.17 17.72
CA PRO A 63 13.32 -4.99 18.93
C PRO A 63 14.33 -4.45 19.95
N GLN A 64 15.41 -3.80 19.50
CA GLN A 64 16.41 -3.17 20.36
C GLN A 64 15.88 -1.86 20.94
N ALA A 65 15.11 -1.08 20.16
CA ALA A 65 14.47 0.15 20.61
C ALA A 65 13.38 -0.13 21.66
N LEU A 66 12.51 -1.11 21.41
CA LEU A 66 11.48 -1.53 22.37
C LEU A 66 12.08 -2.04 23.67
N ARG A 67 13.19 -2.79 23.62
CA ARG A 67 13.91 -3.26 24.81
C ARG A 67 14.45 -2.14 25.71
N ARG A 68 14.63 -0.93 25.17
CA ARG A 68 15.03 0.26 25.96
C ARG A 68 13.85 0.92 26.68
N LEU A 69 12.61 0.53 26.35
CA LEU A 69 11.39 1.04 26.99
C LEU A 69 10.96 0.22 28.22
N TYR A 70 11.63 -0.90 28.49
CA TYR A 70 11.40 -1.76 29.65
C TYR A 70 12.55 -1.61 30.65
N ASP A 71 12.20 -1.60 31.93
CA ASP A 71 13.13 -1.81 33.05
C ASP A 71 13.59 -3.27 33.13
N ALA A 72 14.60 -3.55 33.97
CA ALA A 72 15.26 -4.85 34.06
C ALA A 72 14.32 -6.04 34.36
N ASP A 73 13.12 -5.75 34.88
CA ASP A 73 12.10 -6.72 35.28
C ASP A 73 10.93 -6.87 34.27
N GLY A 74 10.95 -6.13 33.15
CA GLY A 74 10.11 -6.41 31.98
C GLY A 74 8.60 -6.08 32.06
N CYS A 75 8.17 -5.17 32.94
CA CYS A 75 6.74 -4.87 33.14
C CYS A 75 6.22 -3.67 32.34
N ALA A 76 5.22 -3.87 31.46
CA ALA A 76 4.43 -2.82 30.82
C ALA A 76 3.21 -2.41 31.67
N GLY A 77 2.87 -1.12 31.71
CA GLY A 77 1.72 -0.59 32.46
C GLY A 77 0.36 -0.91 31.83
N THR A 78 -0.62 -1.22 32.68
CA THR A 78 -2.01 -1.65 32.42
C THR A 78 -2.87 -0.61 31.70
N PHE A 79 -3.62 -1.01 30.67
CA PHE A 79 -4.53 -0.14 29.89
C PHE A 79 -5.88 0.12 30.59
N SER A 80 -6.42 1.34 30.51
CA SER A 80 -7.81 1.68 30.88
C SER A 80 -8.34 2.83 30.02
N PHE A 81 -9.62 2.74 29.60
CA PHE A 81 -10.29 3.66 28.66
C PHE A 81 -11.48 4.37 29.34
N PRO A 82 -11.69 5.67 29.08
CA PRO A 82 -13.06 6.18 29.12
C PRO A 82 -13.40 7.30 28.11
N THR A 83 -14.72 7.50 27.98
CA THR A 83 -15.52 8.72 27.68
C THR A 83 -16.23 8.93 26.31
N VAL A 84 -17.57 8.99 26.43
CA VAL A 84 -18.64 9.88 25.89
C VAL A 84 -19.02 9.84 24.40
N GLY A 85 -20.24 9.35 24.14
CA GLY A 85 -21.09 9.72 22.99
C GLY A 85 -22.42 8.95 22.94
N GLN A 86 -23.55 9.66 22.89
CA GLN A 86 -24.96 9.18 22.82
C GLN A 86 -25.48 8.34 24.01
N GLN A 87 -25.89 9.03 25.07
CA GLN A 87 -26.23 8.38 26.34
C GLN A 87 -27.59 7.64 26.38
N ASN A 88 -28.57 7.86 25.49
CA ASN A 88 -29.95 7.40 25.75
C ASN A 88 -30.66 6.62 24.63
N GLU A 89 -30.01 6.30 23.51
CA GLU A 89 -30.63 5.53 22.41
C GLU A 89 -30.29 4.04 22.49
N LEU A 90 -31.23 3.16 22.10
CA LEU A 90 -30.99 1.71 22.07
C LEU A 90 -30.06 1.34 20.91
N ILE A 91 -28.87 0.82 21.26
CA ILE A 91 -27.84 0.36 20.32
C ILE A 91 -27.58 -1.14 20.51
N VAL A 92 -27.36 -1.86 19.41
CA VAL A 92 -26.94 -3.26 19.45
C VAL A 92 -25.44 -3.37 19.20
N ALA A 93 -24.73 -4.03 20.11
CA ALA A 93 -23.30 -4.26 20.05
C ALA A 93 -23.00 -5.65 19.45
N ILE A 94 -22.18 -5.68 18.40
CA ILE A 94 -21.90 -6.88 17.61
C ILE A 94 -20.39 -7.09 17.58
N GLY A 95 -19.89 -8.28 17.91
CA GLY A 95 -18.46 -8.50 17.99
C GLY A 95 -18.04 -9.71 18.81
N LYS A 96 -16.73 -10.01 18.78
CA LYS A 96 -16.13 -11.06 19.62
C LYS A 96 -15.66 -10.47 20.94
N GLY A 97 -15.84 -11.19 22.05
CA GLY A 97 -15.57 -10.69 23.42
C GLY A 97 -16.84 -10.15 24.09
N GLU A 98 -16.73 -9.08 24.86
CA GLU A 98 -17.85 -8.45 25.58
C GLU A 98 -18.15 -7.04 25.01
N PRO A 99 -18.59 -6.93 23.74
CA PRO A 99 -18.73 -5.65 23.05
C PRO A 99 -19.77 -4.73 23.71
N ALA A 100 -20.81 -5.29 24.33
CA ALA A 100 -21.79 -4.53 25.09
C ALA A 100 -21.17 -3.91 26.35
N ALA A 101 -20.32 -4.64 27.09
CA ALA A 101 -19.60 -4.10 28.24
C ALA A 101 -18.66 -2.97 27.83
N VAL A 102 -17.94 -3.15 26.72
CA VAL A 102 -17.09 -2.12 26.12
C VAL A 102 -17.90 -0.87 25.79
N MET A 103 -19.09 -1.00 25.19
CA MET A 103 -19.96 0.16 24.92
C MET A 103 -20.53 0.83 26.18
N LEU A 104 -20.87 0.06 27.21
CA LEU A 104 -21.25 0.61 28.52
C LEU A 104 -20.10 1.44 29.12
N GLU A 105 -18.85 0.97 28.99
CA GLU A 105 -17.64 1.72 29.36
C GLU A 105 -17.42 2.98 28.50
N TYR A 106 -17.81 2.94 27.21
CA TYR A 106 -17.84 4.12 26.32
C TYR A 106 -18.97 5.12 26.67
N GLY A 107 -19.85 4.79 27.61
CA GLY A 107 -20.85 5.72 28.18
C GLY A 107 -22.24 5.66 27.51
N PHE A 108 -22.52 4.64 26.71
CA PHE A 108 -23.87 4.36 26.23
C PHE A 108 -24.70 3.75 27.38
N LYS A 109 -25.96 4.18 27.60
CA LYS A 109 -26.79 3.65 28.71
C LYS A 109 -27.79 2.58 28.28
N LYS A 110 -28.10 2.46 26.99
CA LYS A 110 -29.02 1.44 26.43
C LYS A 110 -28.29 0.62 25.37
N VAL A 111 -27.60 -0.44 25.81
CA VAL A 111 -26.86 -1.34 24.93
C VAL A 111 -27.27 -2.78 25.18
N LEU A 112 -27.47 -3.54 24.11
CA LEU A 112 -27.62 -4.99 24.16
C LEU A 112 -26.53 -5.64 23.31
N SER A 113 -26.02 -6.80 23.73
CA SER A 113 -25.24 -7.64 22.82
C SER A 113 -26.17 -8.19 21.73
N ILE A 114 -25.60 -8.57 20.58
CA ILE A 114 -26.38 -9.20 19.51
C ILE A 114 -27.08 -10.48 19.99
N ASP A 115 -26.44 -11.24 20.88
CA ASP A 115 -26.98 -12.48 21.44
C ASP A 115 -28.13 -12.21 22.41
N ASP A 116 -28.01 -11.20 23.28
CA ASP A 116 -29.08 -10.79 24.17
C ASP A 116 -30.27 -10.23 23.40
N TYR A 117 -30.03 -9.42 22.36
CA TYR A 117 -31.09 -8.87 21.51
C TYR A 117 -31.83 -9.97 20.74
N ALA A 118 -31.08 -10.92 20.16
CA ALA A 118 -31.66 -12.03 19.42
C ALA A 118 -32.51 -12.96 20.31
N ALA A 119 -32.18 -13.10 21.60
CA ALA A 119 -32.95 -13.91 22.55
C ALA A 119 -34.40 -13.43 22.78
N TYR A 120 -34.73 -12.18 22.44
CA TYR A 120 -36.10 -11.64 22.56
C TYR A 120 -37.00 -11.98 21.36
N PHE A 121 -36.44 -12.46 20.25
CA PHE A 121 -37.16 -12.73 19.00
C PHE A 121 -37.00 -14.20 18.58
N ASN A 122 -38.10 -14.93 18.55
CA ASN A 122 -38.11 -16.27 17.95
C ASN A 122 -37.80 -16.14 16.45
N ASP A 123 -36.96 -17.04 15.93
CA ASP A 123 -36.65 -17.18 14.50
C ASP A 123 -35.86 -16.05 13.82
N ILE A 124 -35.29 -15.10 14.58
CA ILE A 124 -34.41 -14.05 14.03
C ILE A 124 -33.09 -14.60 13.45
N ASP A 125 -32.65 -15.76 13.94
CA ASP A 125 -31.49 -16.50 13.44
C ASP A 125 -31.94 -17.76 12.68
N PRO A 126 -31.93 -17.75 11.33
CA PRO A 126 -32.38 -18.87 10.50
C PRO A 126 -31.46 -20.10 10.59
N LEU A 127 -30.28 -19.96 11.20
CA LEU A 127 -29.32 -21.05 11.41
C LEU A 127 -29.28 -21.54 12.86
N SER A 128 -30.14 -21.00 13.74
CA SER A 128 -30.21 -21.36 15.17
C SER A 128 -30.29 -22.87 15.40
N GLN A 129 -31.06 -23.58 14.57
CA GLN A 129 -31.23 -25.04 14.58
C GLN A 129 -29.94 -25.85 14.30
N TYR A 130 -28.93 -25.23 13.68
CA TYR A 130 -27.64 -25.87 13.33
C TYR A 130 -26.50 -25.49 14.28
N LYS A 131 -26.71 -24.58 15.23
CA LYS A 131 -25.70 -24.15 16.20
C LYS A 131 -25.71 -25.09 17.40
N SER A 132 -24.66 -25.92 17.55
CA SER A 132 -24.48 -26.84 18.69
C SER A 132 -24.05 -26.16 19.99
N TRP A 133 -23.64 -24.90 19.91
CA TRP A 133 -23.30 -24.02 21.03
C TRP A 133 -24.59 -23.28 21.39
N GLY A 134 -25.52 -24.01 22.00
CA GLY A 134 -26.88 -23.51 22.18
C GLY A 134 -26.92 -22.24 23.04
N LEU A 135 -27.89 -21.38 22.73
CA LEU A 135 -28.44 -20.35 23.63
C LEU A 135 -28.72 -20.89 25.06
N LYS A 136 -28.72 -22.21 25.28
CA LYS A 136 -28.78 -22.88 26.59
C LYS A 136 -27.80 -22.32 27.62
N HIS A 137 -26.56 -22.00 27.24
CA HIS A 137 -25.58 -21.48 28.21
C HIS A 137 -25.87 -20.02 28.65
N LEU A 138 -26.65 -19.26 27.88
CA LEU A 138 -27.15 -17.92 28.24
C LEU A 138 -28.51 -17.98 28.95
N TYR A 139 -29.37 -18.94 28.58
CA TYR A 139 -30.64 -19.21 29.26
C TYR A 139 -30.45 -19.65 30.71
N GLU A 140 -29.42 -20.46 30.99
CA GLU A 140 -29.10 -20.90 32.37
C GLU A 140 -28.43 -19.82 33.22
N ARG A 141 -27.74 -18.85 32.59
CA ARG A 141 -27.10 -17.74 33.31
C ARG A 141 -28.09 -16.66 33.77
N ASN A 142 -29.24 -16.55 33.09
CA ASN A 142 -30.27 -15.54 33.37
C ASN A 142 -31.41 -15.97 34.33
N TYR A 143 -31.45 -17.24 34.79
CA TYR A 143 -32.49 -17.68 35.74
C TYR A 143 -32.08 -17.63 37.22
N ASN A 144 -30.83 -17.26 37.55
CA ASN A 144 -30.35 -17.20 38.93
C ASN A 144 -29.86 -15.82 39.40
N SER A 145 -30.04 -14.75 38.62
CA SER A 145 -29.96 -13.37 39.10
C SER A 145 -31.37 -12.78 39.18
N LYS A 146 -31.98 -12.90 40.37
CA LYS A 146 -33.13 -12.07 40.74
C LYS A 146 -32.79 -10.59 40.49
N GLY A 147 -33.43 -10.00 39.48
CA GLY A 147 -33.45 -8.56 39.23
C GLY A 147 -32.42 -8.07 38.22
N LEU A 148 -32.80 -8.09 36.94
CA LEU A 148 -32.83 -6.88 36.10
C LEU A 148 -33.54 -7.27 34.80
N GLN A 149 -34.85 -7.03 34.72
CA GLN A 149 -35.46 -6.73 33.42
C GLN A 149 -34.65 -5.56 32.81
N PRO A 150 -34.33 -5.55 31.50
CA PRO A 150 -33.72 -4.37 30.90
C PRO A 150 -34.61 -3.15 31.23
N LYS A 151 -33.99 -2.02 31.60
CA LYS A 151 -34.70 -0.76 31.94
C LYS A 151 -35.46 -0.14 30.76
N TYR A 152 -35.63 -0.87 29.67
CA TYR A 152 -36.04 -0.42 28.33
C TYR A 152 -36.79 -1.55 27.62
N ASP A 153 -37.85 -1.20 26.89
CA ASP A 153 -38.72 -2.14 26.21
C ASP A 153 -38.17 -2.47 24.81
N VAL A 154 -37.60 -3.67 24.68
CA VAL A 154 -36.99 -4.20 23.45
C VAL A 154 -38.04 -4.40 22.34
N TYR A 155 -39.32 -4.56 22.69
CA TYR A 155 -40.40 -4.77 21.72
C TYR A 155 -40.97 -3.47 21.15
N SER A 156 -40.79 -2.33 21.81
CA SER A 156 -41.31 -1.03 21.36
C SER A 156 -40.26 0.02 20.99
N GLU A 157 -39.03 -0.07 21.49
CA GLU A 157 -37.94 0.84 21.11
C GLU A 157 -37.21 0.38 19.84
N ARG A 158 -37.14 1.24 18.80
CA ARG A 158 -36.38 0.95 17.57
C ARG A 158 -34.87 1.05 17.81
N VAL A 159 -34.11 0.03 17.45
CA VAL A 159 -32.63 0.08 17.39
C VAL A 159 -32.20 1.22 16.46
N LYS A 160 -31.46 2.19 17.00
CA LYS A 160 -31.04 3.41 16.27
C LYS A 160 -29.69 3.26 15.57
N GLY A 161 -28.91 2.26 15.96
CA GLY A 161 -27.64 1.94 15.34
C GLY A 161 -27.12 0.58 15.79
N ALA A 162 -26.20 0.03 14.99
CA ALA A 162 -25.42 -1.14 15.34
C ALA A 162 -23.96 -0.71 15.50
N PHE A 163 -23.33 -1.13 16.59
CA PHE A 163 -21.92 -0.88 16.85
C PHE A 163 -21.15 -2.18 16.71
N VAL A 164 -20.30 -2.25 15.69
CA VAL A 164 -19.56 -3.45 15.35
C VAL A 164 -18.13 -3.35 15.92
N VAL A 165 -17.86 -4.09 16.99
CA VAL A 165 -16.53 -4.24 17.61
C VAL A 165 -15.92 -5.54 17.12
N SER A 166 -15.17 -5.46 16.03
CA SER A 166 -14.35 -6.58 15.59
C SER A 166 -12.91 -6.35 16.02
N ASP A 167 -12.30 -7.30 16.72
CA ASP A 167 -10.86 -7.30 16.92
C ASP A 167 -10.19 -7.42 15.53
N PRO A 168 -9.41 -6.41 15.09
CA PRO A 168 -8.73 -6.46 13.79
C PRO A 168 -7.73 -7.63 13.69
N VAL A 169 -7.26 -8.17 14.81
CA VAL A 169 -6.31 -9.30 14.86
C VAL A 169 -6.95 -10.61 14.42
N ASP A 170 -8.23 -10.84 14.72
CA ASP A 170 -8.93 -12.08 14.37
C ASP A 170 -9.51 -12.03 12.95
N TRP A 171 -10.09 -10.90 12.54
CA TRP A 171 -10.57 -10.72 11.15
C TRP A 171 -9.41 -10.69 10.15
N GLY A 172 -8.31 -10.02 10.51
CA GLY A 172 -7.08 -10.00 9.72
C GLY A 172 -6.50 -11.40 9.54
N ARG A 173 -6.57 -12.26 10.57
CA ARG A 173 -6.11 -13.66 10.52
C ARG A 173 -6.94 -14.51 9.56
N ASP A 174 -8.26 -14.44 9.66
CA ASP A 174 -9.16 -15.28 8.86
C ASP A 174 -9.20 -14.84 7.39
N ILE A 175 -9.15 -13.53 7.10
CA ILE A 175 -9.02 -13.04 5.73
C ILE A 175 -7.62 -13.26 5.15
N GLN A 176 -6.52 -13.05 5.90
CA GLN A 176 -5.16 -13.29 5.38
C GLN A 176 -4.88 -14.78 5.13
N ALA A 177 -5.57 -15.68 5.82
CA ALA A 177 -5.48 -17.11 5.54
C ALA A 177 -6.11 -17.49 4.19
N VAL A 178 -7.07 -16.70 3.69
CA VAL A 178 -7.85 -17.00 2.47
C VAL A 178 -7.49 -16.07 1.30
N PHE A 179 -6.96 -14.86 1.57
CA PHE A 179 -6.54 -13.88 0.58
C PHE A 179 -5.11 -13.37 0.88
N PRO A 180 -4.15 -13.52 -0.06
CA PRO A 180 -2.75 -13.13 0.15
C PRO A 180 -2.50 -11.61 0.05
N ALA A 181 -3.54 -10.76 0.13
CA ALA A 181 -3.39 -9.32 0.10
C ALA A 181 -3.17 -8.78 1.53
N GLU A 182 -1.99 -8.21 1.79
CA GLU A 182 -1.72 -7.52 3.06
C GLU A 182 -2.72 -6.36 3.27
N ARG A 183 -3.21 -6.18 4.51
CA ARG A 183 -3.98 -5.01 4.99
C ARG A 183 -5.48 -4.94 4.63
N LEU A 184 -6.16 -6.07 4.43
CA LEU A 184 -7.63 -6.14 4.39
C LEU A 184 -8.22 -6.04 5.82
N GLY A 185 -8.26 -4.83 6.37
CA GLY A 185 -8.87 -4.53 7.68
C GLY A 185 -10.36 -4.13 7.59
N MET A 186 -10.82 -3.29 8.52
CA MET A 186 -12.21 -2.78 8.57
C MET A 186 -12.75 -2.20 7.26
N GLY A 187 -11.88 -1.72 6.36
CA GLY A 187 -12.27 -1.22 5.05
C GLY A 187 -12.95 -2.28 4.18
N ALA A 188 -12.52 -3.54 4.24
CA ALA A 188 -13.10 -4.64 3.46
C ALA A 188 -14.51 -5.00 3.95
N PHE A 189 -14.69 -5.10 5.28
CA PHE A 189 -15.99 -5.32 5.90
C PHE A 189 -16.97 -4.20 5.57
N ARG A 190 -16.53 -2.93 5.68
CA ARG A 190 -17.33 -1.76 5.32
C ARG A 190 -17.79 -1.83 3.86
N ILE A 191 -16.88 -2.12 2.93
CA ILE A 191 -17.20 -2.22 1.49
C ILE A 191 -18.20 -3.36 1.26
N ALA A 192 -17.97 -4.54 1.83
CA ALA A 192 -18.87 -5.68 1.68
C ALA A 192 -20.28 -5.38 2.23
N LEU A 193 -20.36 -4.80 3.43
CA LEU A 193 -21.63 -4.42 4.07
C LEU A 193 -22.35 -3.34 3.26
N GLU A 194 -21.63 -2.31 2.81
CA GLU A 194 -22.15 -1.24 1.97
C GLU A 194 -22.67 -1.79 0.63
N SER A 195 -21.93 -2.69 -0.02
CA SER A 195 -22.37 -3.33 -1.26
C SER A 195 -23.66 -4.13 -1.07
N ILE A 196 -23.73 -4.97 -0.04
CA ILE A 196 -24.94 -5.78 0.23
C ILE A 196 -26.12 -4.88 0.58
N TYR A 197 -25.93 -3.90 1.46
CA TYR A 197 -27.00 -2.99 1.90
C TYR A 197 -27.57 -2.20 0.72
N ASN A 198 -26.71 -1.63 -0.12
CA ASN A 198 -27.10 -0.81 -1.27
C ASN A 198 -27.74 -1.63 -2.39
N CYS A 199 -27.52 -2.94 -2.46
CA CYS A 199 -28.23 -3.82 -3.39
C CYS A 199 -29.68 -4.08 -2.98
N ILE A 200 -29.99 -3.94 -1.69
CA ILE A 200 -31.31 -4.30 -1.12
C ILE A 200 -32.16 -3.06 -0.85
N HIS A 201 -31.53 -1.91 -0.59
CA HIS A 201 -32.22 -0.67 -0.23
C HIS A 201 -32.00 0.42 -1.29
N SER A 202 -33.04 1.23 -1.53
CA SER A 202 -32.99 2.37 -2.45
C SER A 202 -32.17 3.56 -1.95
N SER A 203 -31.90 3.61 -0.65
CA SER A 203 -31.07 4.63 -0.01
C SER A 203 -29.73 4.03 0.39
N PRO A 204 -28.61 4.73 0.18
CA PRO A 204 -27.28 4.21 0.51
C PRO A 204 -27.12 4.02 2.02
N LEU A 205 -26.25 3.08 2.41
CA LEU A 205 -25.89 2.86 3.81
C LEU A 205 -25.26 4.13 4.40
N GLU A 206 -25.94 4.75 5.37
CA GLU A 206 -25.36 5.79 6.19
C GLU A 206 -24.51 5.16 7.30
N TYR A 207 -23.23 5.51 7.36
CA TYR A 207 -22.34 5.06 8.43
C TYR A 207 -21.32 6.14 8.76
N THR A 208 -20.82 6.08 9.99
CA THR A 208 -19.68 6.90 10.45
C THR A 208 -18.53 5.98 10.80
N SER A 209 -17.38 6.17 10.15
CA SER A 209 -16.17 5.39 10.45
C SER A 209 -15.33 6.10 11.50
N PHE A 210 -15.02 5.40 12.59
CA PHE A 210 -14.08 5.85 13.62
C PHE A 210 -12.73 5.15 13.43
N GLY A 211 -11.65 5.92 13.33
CA GLY A 211 -10.30 5.44 13.03
C GLY A 211 -9.35 6.58 12.65
N LYS A 212 -8.03 6.37 12.65
CA LYS A 212 -7.08 7.36 12.11
C LYS A 212 -7.47 7.66 10.64
N PRO A 213 -7.45 8.92 10.15
CA PRO A 213 -6.91 10.14 10.75
C PRO A 213 -7.93 10.97 11.56
N ASN A 214 -9.05 10.39 12.01
CA ASN A 214 -10.06 11.14 12.77
C ASN A 214 -9.47 11.67 14.10
N PRO A 215 -9.58 12.98 14.41
CA PRO A 215 -9.04 13.56 15.63
C PRO A 215 -9.51 12.90 16.93
N PHE A 216 -10.70 12.31 16.93
CA PHE A 216 -11.26 11.64 18.11
C PHE A 216 -10.35 10.52 18.62
N VAL A 217 -9.71 9.76 17.72
CA VAL A 217 -8.83 8.63 18.09
C VAL A 217 -7.56 9.12 18.79
N PHE A 218 -7.00 10.24 18.33
CA PHE A 218 -5.81 10.85 18.94
C PHE A 218 -6.15 11.48 20.30
N LYS A 219 -7.28 12.18 20.43
CA LYS A 219 -7.75 12.71 21.73
C LYS A 219 -8.00 11.60 22.75
N ASN A 220 -8.53 10.46 22.29
CA ASN A 220 -8.70 9.29 23.15
C ASN A 220 -7.34 8.72 23.58
N ALA A 221 -6.39 8.57 22.66
CA ALA A 221 -5.03 8.11 22.98
C ALA A 221 -4.33 9.03 23.99
N GLU A 222 -4.47 10.34 23.84
CA GLU A 222 -3.98 11.34 24.79
C GLU A 222 -4.61 11.16 26.18
N SER A 223 -5.93 11.03 26.26
CA SER A 223 -6.66 10.80 27.53
C SER A 223 -6.19 9.53 28.26
N ILE A 224 -5.97 8.44 27.52
CA ILE A 224 -5.43 7.20 28.07
C ILE A 224 -4.02 7.40 28.59
N LEU A 225 -3.13 7.99 27.78
CA LEU A 225 -1.76 8.29 28.20
C LEU A 225 -1.72 9.15 29.46
N THR A 226 -2.59 10.16 29.55
CA THR A 226 -2.71 11.03 30.73
C THR A 226 -3.13 10.24 31.96
N LYS A 227 -4.15 9.37 31.85
CA LYS A 227 -4.61 8.52 32.95
C LYS A 227 -3.54 7.55 33.43
N LEU A 228 -2.79 6.94 32.50
CA LEU A 228 -1.70 6.02 32.83
C LEU A 228 -0.61 6.71 33.66
N VAL A 229 -0.26 7.94 33.30
CA VAL A 229 0.72 8.76 34.04
C VAL A 229 0.16 9.14 35.42
N THR A 230 -1.10 9.61 35.50
CA THR A 230 -1.72 9.98 36.77
C THR A 230 -1.81 8.81 37.75
N HIS A 231 -2.12 7.60 37.26
CA HIS A 231 -2.20 6.39 38.09
C HIS A 231 -0.82 5.91 38.59
N LYS A 232 0.23 6.00 37.77
CA LYS A 232 1.59 5.60 38.17
C LYS A 232 2.26 6.58 39.14
N CYS A 233 1.92 7.87 39.08
CA CYS A 233 2.61 8.91 39.86
C CYS A 233 2.04 9.18 41.26
N GLN A 234 0.99 8.47 41.72
CA GLN A 234 0.34 8.68 43.04
C GLN A 234 0.19 10.16 43.45
N VAL A 235 -0.17 11.04 42.51
CA VAL A 235 -0.31 12.47 42.82
C VAL A 235 -1.63 12.67 43.53
N LYS A 236 -1.58 12.97 44.84
CA LYS A 236 -2.74 13.50 45.57
C LYS A 236 -3.28 14.70 44.79
N GLU A 237 -4.56 14.67 44.43
CA GLU A 237 -5.30 15.83 43.94
C GLU A 237 -5.24 16.95 44.98
N THR A 238 -4.18 17.76 44.95
CA THR A 238 -4.17 19.06 45.62
C THR A 238 -4.82 20.08 44.71
N MET A 239 -5.71 20.84 45.31
CA MET A 239 -6.61 21.82 44.71
C MET A 239 -5.88 22.85 43.83
N MET A 240 -5.91 22.64 42.52
CA MET A 240 -5.99 23.64 41.44
C MET A 240 -6.01 22.85 40.12
N GLY A 241 -7.02 23.08 39.28
CA GLY A 241 -7.46 22.21 38.17
C GLY A 241 -6.53 22.06 36.95
N GLU A 242 -5.22 21.93 37.15
CA GLU A 242 -4.28 21.60 36.06
C GLU A 242 -4.30 20.09 35.79
N LYS A 243 -5.04 19.71 34.73
CA LYS A 243 -4.94 18.37 34.13
C LYS A 243 -3.49 18.05 33.81
N CYS A 244 -3.07 16.81 34.06
CA CYS A 244 -1.75 16.29 33.72
C CYS A 244 -1.59 16.25 32.18
N ALA A 245 -1.23 17.38 31.57
CA ALA A 245 -1.12 17.56 30.13
C ALA A 245 0.33 17.34 29.68
N PHE A 246 0.55 16.49 28.68
CA PHE A 246 1.85 16.34 28.03
C PHE A 246 2.21 17.63 27.30
N SER A 247 3.49 18.03 27.32
CA SER A 247 3.98 19.12 26.47
C SER A 247 4.03 18.69 25.00
N THR A 248 4.42 17.43 24.74
CA THR A 248 4.45 16.85 23.40
C THR A 248 4.11 15.36 23.41
N ILE A 249 3.31 14.90 22.45
CA ILE A 249 3.08 13.48 22.16
C ILE A 249 3.56 13.18 20.74
N TYR A 250 4.59 12.34 20.60
CA TYR A 250 5.14 11.97 19.31
C TYR A 250 4.34 10.81 18.69
N MET A 251 3.63 11.07 17.59
CA MET A 251 3.06 10.03 16.74
C MET A 251 4.08 9.58 15.71
N ILE A 252 4.57 8.34 15.81
CA ILE A 252 5.53 7.74 14.88
C ILE A 252 4.75 6.77 13.97
N GLY A 253 4.64 7.11 12.69
CA GLY A 253 3.81 6.34 11.72
C GLY A 253 4.48 6.18 10.37
N ASP A 254 3.97 5.25 9.56
CA ASP A 254 4.46 4.92 8.21
C ASP A 254 3.55 5.48 7.10
N ASN A 255 2.35 5.95 7.47
CA ASN A 255 1.30 6.35 6.55
C ASN A 255 1.03 7.86 6.60
N PRO A 256 1.46 8.63 5.57
CA PRO A 256 1.24 10.08 5.52
C PRO A 256 -0.22 10.50 5.61
N LYS A 257 -1.15 9.72 5.03
CA LYS A 257 -2.58 10.09 4.96
C LYS A 257 -3.32 9.87 6.28
N VAL A 258 -2.79 8.99 7.12
CA VAL A 258 -3.47 8.45 8.29
C VAL A 258 -2.78 8.91 9.57
N ASP A 259 -1.53 8.50 9.79
CA ASP A 259 -0.80 8.78 11.04
C ASP A 259 -0.39 10.25 11.12
N ILE A 260 0.26 10.71 10.05
CA ILE A 260 0.86 12.04 10.01
C ILE A 260 -0.22 13.10 9.92
N ASN A 261 -1.15 12.92 8.98
CA ASN A 261 -2.30 13.81 8.84
C ASN A 261 -3.19 13.81 10.10
N GLY A 262 -3.39 12.67 10.75
CA GLY A 262 -4.19 12.58 11.97
C GLY A 262 -3.61 13.37 13.13
N ALA A 263 -2.31 13.18 13.41
CA ALA A 263 -1.60 13.94 14.44
C ALA A 263 -1.57 15.45 14.13
N LYS A 264 -1.32 15.83 12.86
CA LYS A 264 -1.34 17.24 12.44
C LYS A 264 -2.72 17.88 12.58
N LYS A 265 -3.79 17.15 12.27
CA LYS A 265 -5.18 17.64 12.38
C LYS A 265 -5.60 17.91 13.82
N VAL A 266 -5.07 17.12 14.77
CA VAL A 266 -5.36 17.31 16.20
C VAL A 266 -4.57 18.47 16.76
N GLY A 267 -3.34 18.67 16.27
CA GLY A 267 -2.45 19.73 16.74
C GLY A 267 -1.89 19.45 18.12
N HIS A 268 -1.40 20.49 18.80
CA HIS A 268 -0.79 20.37 20.13
C HIS A 268 -1.68 19.54 21.10
N PRO A 269 -1.12 18.57 21.86
CA PRO A 269 0.32 18.29 22.02
C PRO A 269 0.93 17.35 20.96
N TRP A 270 0.19 16.97 19.91
CA TRP A 270 0.66 15.98 18.96
C TRP A 270 1.72 16.51 17.99
N PHE A 271 2.83 15.79 17.89
CA PHE A 271 3.89 15.99 16.91
C PHE A 271 4.09 14.73 16.07
N SER A 272 3.99 14.85 14.75
CA SER A 272 4.08 13.70 13.84
C SER A 272 5.51 13.44 13.36
N ILE A 273 5.97 12.19 13.43
CA ILE A 273 7.23 11.71 12.85
C ILE A 273 6.90 10.64 11.80
N LEU A 274 7.26 10.89 10.55
CA LEU A 274 7.07 9.94 9.45
C LEU A 274 8.29 9.02 9.33
N THR A 275 8.06 7.74 9.50
CA THR A 275 8.99 6.69 9.13
C THR A 275 8.87 6.40 7.64
N ARG A 276 10.01 6.22 6.96
CA ARG A 276 10.04 5.89 5.51
C ARG A 276 9.93 4.38 5.29
N THR A 277 9.07 3.72 6.05
CA THR A 277 8.83 2.27 6.01
C THR A 277 7.36 2.00 5.66
N GLY A 278 6.96 0.73 5.58
CA GLY A 278 5.57 0.31 5.35
C GLY A 278 4.81 0.97 4.16
N VAL A 279 3.75 1.77 4.41
CA VAL A 279 2.88 2.41 3.38
C VAL A 279 3.57 3.57 2.65
N PHE A 280 4.67 4.07 3.19
CA PHE A 280 5.44 5.13 2.55
C PHE A 280 5.95 4.66 1.19
N ARG A 281 5.41 5.25 0.12
CA ARG A 281 5.91 5.03 -1.24
C ARG A 281 7.04 6.02 -1.50
N GLY A 282 8.28 5.56 -1.34
CA GLY A 282 9.47 6.35 -1.60
C GLY A 282 9.63 6.69 -3.08
N GLY A 283 10.25 7.84 -3.34
CA GLY A 283 10.91 8.12 -4.62
C GLY A 283 12.37 7.64 -4.57
N GLY A 284 12.99 7.50 -5.74
CA GLY A 284 14.42 7.23 -5.85
C GLY A 284 15.14 8.39 -6.52
N THR A 285 16.43 8.22 -6.73
CA THR A 285 17.24 9.12 -7.54
C THR A 285 17.93 8.29 -8.61
N CYS A 286 17.96 8.76 -9.84
CA CYS A 286 18.82 8.18 -10.85
C CYS A 286 19.76 9.24 -11.42
N GLY A 287 20.95 8.81 -11.81
CA GLY A 287 21.81 9.59 -12.67
C GLY A 287 21.78 9.01 -14.07
N ILE A 288 21.69 9.88 -15.06
CA ILE A 288 21.69 9.52 -16.48
C ILE A 288 22.76 10.35 -17.18
N VAL A 289 23.67 9.67 -17.86
CA VAL A 289 24.66 10.27 -18.77
C VAL A 289 24.28 9.82 -20.18
N LEU A 290 23.79 10.76 -20.99
CA LEU A 290 23.53 10.52 -22.40
C LEU A 290 24.85 10.45 -23.18
N PRO A 291 24.88 9.83 -24.37
CA PRO A 291 26.04 9.91 -25.26
C PRO A 291 26.51 11.36 -25.44
N ASP A 292 27.82 11.58 -25.42
CA ASP A 292 28.49 12.89 -25.55
C ASP A 292 28.17 13.93 -24.45
N ALA A 293 27.42 13.55 -23.40
CA ALA A 293 27.15 14.45 -22.29
C ALA A 293 28.40 14.69 -21.44
N THR A 294 28.69 15.96 -21.14
CA THR A 294 29.82 16.36 -20.28
C THR A 294 29.50 16.30 -18.78
N LYS A 295 28.23 16.06 -18.43
CA LYS A 295 27.75 15.93 -17.05
C LYS A 295 26.58 14.97 -16.98
N GLU A 296 26.42 14.33 -15.83
CA GLU A 296 25.21 13.57 -15.53
C GLU A 296 24.02 14.50 -15.28
N LYS A 297 22.83 13.98 -15.58
CA LYS A 297 21.55 14.50 -15.13
C LYS A 297 21.10 13.70 -13.93
N VAL A 298 20.91 14.36 -12.78
CA VAL A 298 20.48 13.70 -11.55
C VAL A 298 19.00 13.97 -11.31
N ILE A 299 18.18 12.92 -11.32
CA ILE A 299 16.72 13.03 -11.42
C ILE A 299 16.06 12.32 -10.25
N ALA A 300 15.15 13.02 -9.57
CA ALA A 300 14.25 12.42 -8.59
C ALA A 300 13.18 11.61 -9.33
N ILE A 301 13.02 10.35 -8.96
CA ILE A 301 12.07 9.40 -9.52
C ILE A 301 10.91 9.18 -8.56
N LYS A 302 9.68 9.22 -9.07
CA LYS A 302 8.48 8.90 -8.32
C LYS A 302 7.55 7.99 -9.11
N LYS A 303 6.56 7.42 -8.43
CA LYS A 303 5.54 6.58 -9.06
C LYS A 303 4.88 7.32 -10.23
N GLY A 304 4.75 6.62 -11.36
CA GLY A 304 4.14 7.15 -12.59
C GLY A 304 5.15 7.77 -13.56
N ASP A 305 6.41 7.94 -13.15
CA ASP A 305 7.46 8.42 -14.04
C ASP A 305 7.77 7.39 -15.14
N ALA A 306 7.79 7.87 -16.37
CA ALA A 306 8.34 7.18 -17.53
C ALA A 306 9.59 7.91 -18.02
N ILE A 307 10.63 7.14 -18.35
CA ILE A 307 11.93 7.62 -18.78
C ILE A 307 12.34 6.84 -20.00
N ALA A 308 12.69 7.54 -21.08
CA ALA A 308 13.24 6.94 -22.29
C ALA A 308 14.77 7.06 -22.25
N LEU A 309 15.46 5.94 -22.41
CA LEU A 309 16.93 5.88 -22.37
C LEU A 309 17.46 5.43 -23.74
N PRO A 310 18.12 6.31 -24.51
CA PRO A 310 18.70 5.93 -25.78
C PRO A 310 19.85 4.94 -25.60
N PHE A 311 20.19 4.24 -26.67
CA PHE A 311 21.31 3.31 -26.67
C PHE A 311 22.61 4.02 -26.28
N GLY A 312 23.44 3.36 -25.46
CA GLY A 312 24.69 3.92 -24.97
C GLY A 312 24.56 4.85 -23.75
N ALA A 313 23.35 5.17 -23.30
CA ALA A 313 23.17 5.92 -22.05
C ALA A 313 23.71 5.13 -20.84
N VAL A 314 24.54 5.78 -20.04
CA VAL A 314 25.03 5.23 -18.77
C VAL A 314 24.10 5.68 -17.66
N THR A 315 23.66 4.75 -16.81
CA THR A 315 22.75 5.07 -15.72
C THR A 315 23.18 4.44 -14.40
N TRP A 316 22.85 5.13 -13.31
CA TRP A 316 22.87 4.56 -11.96
C TRP A 316 21.55 4.87 -11.27
N TRP A 317 21.17 4.02 -10.33
CA TRP A 317 19.89 4.09 -9.63
C TRP A 317 20.14 3.95 -8.14
N PHE A 318 19.60 4.89 -7.38
CA PHE A 318 19.72 4.94 -5.93
C PHE A 318 18.34 4.97 -5.31
N ASN A 319 18.14 4.06 -4.37
CA ASN A 319 16.94 4.02 -3.58
C ASN A 319 17.27 4.45 -2.15
N PRO A 320 16.80 5.63 -1.71
CA PRO A 320 17.03 6.11 -0.34
C PRO A 320 16.13 5.41 0.69
N SER A 321 15.34 4.41 0.29
CA SER A 321 14.36 3.71 1.12
C SER A 321 14.28 2.22 0.78
N ASP A 322 13.55 1.43 1.56
CA ASP A 322 13.28 0.01 1.27
C ASP A 322 12.17 -0.20 0.20
N ALA A 323 11.95 0.78 -0.69
CA ALA A 323 10.93 0.70 -1.74
C ALA A 323 11.34 -0.25 -2.88
N GLU A 324 10.39 -0.89 -3.57
CA GLU A 324 10.71 -1.75 -4.73
C GLU A 324 10.62 -0.94 -6.04
N PHE A 325 11.66 -1.03 -6.88
CA PHE A 325 11.65 -0.54 -8.25
C PHE A 325 11.34 -1.69 -9.21
N VAL A 326 10.36 -1.51 -10.09
CA VAL A 326 10.07 -2.48 -11.16
C VAL A 326 10.76 -2.01 -12.44
N GLY A 327 11.86 -2.67 -12.79
CA GLY A 327 12.45 -2.61 -14.13
C GLY A 327 12.12 -3.90 -14.87
N HIS A 328 11.47 -3.82 -16.03
CA HIS A 328 11.22 -5.00 -16.85
C HIS A 328 12.49 -5.39 -17.62
N LYS A 329 12.79 -6.68 -17.66
CA LYS A 329 13.85 -7.24 -18.50
C LYS A 329 13.36 -8.52 -19.18
N ALA A 330 12.93 -8.42 -20.44
CA ALA A 330 12.52 -9.56 -21.26
C ALA A 330 13.31 -9.58 -22.58
N GLY A 331 14.37 -10.39 -22.67
CA GLY A 331 15.18 -10.56 -23.88
C GLY A 331 16.68 -10.76 -23.61
N GLN A 332 17.45 -11.12 -24.66
CA GLN A 332 18.92 -11.07 -24.67
C GLN A 332 19.38 -9.61 -24.75
N PHE A 333 19.28 -8.88 -23.63
CA PHE A 333 19.84 -7.54 -23.53
C PHE A 333 21.32 -7.63 -23.13
N THR A 334 22.20 -7.09 -23.96
CA THR A 334 23.59 -6.86 -23.59
C THR A 334 23.64 -5.67 -22.63
N ASN A 335 23.56 -5.94 -21.33
CA ASN A 335 23.85 -4.94 -20.31
C ASN A 335 25.35 -4.96 -20.04
N PHE A 336 25.94 -3.77 -20.00
CA PHE A 336 27.35 -3.57 -19.72
C PHE A 336 27.50 -2.92 -18.33
N PRO A 337 27.57 -3.72 -17.24
CA PRO A 337 27.91 -3.15 -15.95
C PRO A 337 29.30 -2.51 -16.03
N ILE A 338 29.41 -1.23 -15.66
CA ILE A 338 30.71 -0.54 -15.68
C ILE A 338 31.55 -1.03 -14.49
N THR A 339 30.93 -1.12 -13.31
CA THR A 339 31.58 -1.48 -12.04
C THR A 339 30.90 -2.69 -11.37
N GLY A 340 31.50 -3.20 -10.30
CA GLY A 340 31.05 -4.38 -9.57
C GLY A 340 31.77 -5.66 -9.98
N GLY A 341 31.46 -6.79 -9.32
CA GLY A 341 32.19 -8.05 -9.48
C GLY A 341 32.19 -8.64 -10.89
N ASN A 342 31.23 -8.24 -11.74
CA ASN A 342 31.17 -8.60 -13.16
C ASN A 342 31.23 -7.36 -14.08
N GLY A 343 31.70 -6.22 -13.56
CA GLY A 343 31.81 -4.98 -14.32
C GLY A 343 32.95 -5.02 -15.33
N ILE A 344 32.82 -4.30 -16.44
CA ILE A 344 33.85 -4.24 -17.49
C ILE A 344 35.21 -3.84 -16.92
N PHE A 345 35.24 -2.95 -15.92
CA PHE A 345 36.48 -2.50 -15.30
C PHE A 345 37.29 -3.65 -14.68
N THR A 346 36.63 -4.73 -14.24
CA THR A 346 37.27 -5.94 -13.70
C THR A 346 37.96 -6.81 -14.76
N GLY A 347 37.64 -6.60 -16.04
CA GLY A 347 38.24 -7.33 -17.15
C GLY A 347 39.57 -6.73 -17.64
N PHE A 348 39.86 -5.47 -17.31
CA PHE A 348 41.14 -4.86 -17.65
C PHE A 348 42.22 -5.24 -16.64
N THR A 349 43.46 -5.38 -17.10
CA THR A 349 44.59 -5.51 -16.19
C THR A 349 44.86 -4.17 -15.50
N THR A 350 45.46 -4.23 -14.32
CA THR A 350 45.84 -3.05 -13.53
C THR A 350 46.82 -2.14 -14.29
N GLU A 351 47.68 -2.70 -15.15
CA GLU A 351 48.55 -1.93 -16.04
C GLU A 351 47.76 -1.06 -17.03
N PHE A 352 46.75 -1.62 -17.71
CA PHE A 352 45.93 -0.87 -18.66
C PHE A 352 45.14 0.24 -17.96
N VAL A 353 44.57 -0.06 -16.79
CA VAL A 353 43.88 0.93 -15.95
C VAL A 353 44.85 2.02 -15.48
N GLY A 354 46.03 1.62 -15.01
CA GLY A 354 47.07 2.53 -14.54
C GLY A 354 47.48 3.54 -15.61
N ARG A 355 47.75 3.08 -16.84
CA ARG A 355 48.12 3.98 -17.94
C ARG A 355 46.97 4.84 -18.45
N ALA A 356 45.75 4.30 -18.50
CA ALA A 356 44.60 5.02 -19.04
C ALA A 356 44.10 6.15 -18.13
N TRP A 357 44.24 5.99 -16.80
CA TRP A 357 43.80 6.98 -15.81
C TRP A 357 44.95 7.62 -15.00
N ASP A 358 46.19 7.39 -15.41
CA ASP A 358 47.41 7.88 -14.73
C ASP A 358 47.46 7.50 -13.24
N LEU A 359 47.20 6.23 -12.94
CA LEU A 359 47.16 5.66 -11.59
C LEU A 359 48.37 4.78 -11.32
N THR A 360 48.82 4.76 -10.06
CA THR A 360 49.77 3.75 -9.59
C THR A 360 49.15 2.35 -9.58
N GLU A 361 49.98 1.33 -9.59
CA GLU A 361 49.54 -0.08 -9.55
C GLU A 361 48.61 -0.38 -8.37
N ASP A 362 48.90 0.16 -7.18
CA ASP A 362 48.09 -0.05 -5.98
C ASP A 362 46.74 0.69 -6.03
N GLU A 363 46.69 1.87 -6.68
CA GLU A 363 45.45 2.61 -6.92
C GLU A 363 44.58 1.88 -7.94
N ALA A 364 45.17 1.38 -9.03
CA ALA A 364 44.48 0.58 -10.03
C ALA A 364 43.89 -0.70 -9.41
N LYS A 365 44.64 -1.42 -8.56
CA LYS A 365 44.12 -2.59 -7.82
C LYS A 365 42.91 -2.25 -6.96
N LYS A 366 42.97 -1.15 -6.22
CA LYS A 366 41.84 -0.68 -5.39
C LYS A 366 40.62 -0.34 -6.25
N LEU A 367 40.82 0.34 -7.38
CA LEU A 367 39.73 0.73 -8.27
C LEU A 367 39.05 -0.49 -8.91
N VAL A 368 39.84 -1.47 -9.34
CA VAL A 368 39.36 -2.66 -10.05
C VAL A 368 38.72 -3.70 -9.09
N HIS A 369 39.28 -3.89 -7.89
CA HIS A 369 38.93 -5.05 -7.06
C HIS A 369 38.14 -4.74 -5.76
N ASN A 370 37.94 -3.47 -5.38
CA ASN A 370 37.28 -3.16 -4.09
C ASN A 370 35.78 -3.47 -4.05
N GLN A 371 35.07 -3.41 -5.19
CA GLN A 371 33.63 -3.69 -5.24
C GLN A 371 33.37 -5.06 -5.87
N THR A 372 33.14 -6.06 -5.02
CA THR A 372 32.92 -7.45 -5.45
C THR A 372 31.45 -7.82 -5.65
N ASN A 373 30.52 -6.99 -5.19
CA ASN A 373 29.08 -7.25 -5.38
C ASN A 373 28.67 -7.06 -6.85
N VAL A 374 27.64 -7.77 -7.29
CA VAL A 374 27.14 -7.74 -8.67
C VAL A 374 25.74 -7.12 -8.71
N GLY A 375 25.53 -6.16 -9.61
CA GLY A 375 24.22 -5.53 -9.81
C GLY A 375 23.88 -4.52 -8.71
N ILE A 376 22.90 -4.85 -7.86
CA ILE A 376 22.42 -3.95 -6.81
C ILE A 376 23.32 -4.09 -5.58
N VAL A 377 23.90 -2.97 -5.14
CA VAL A 377 24.82 -2.92 -4.00
C VAL A 377 24.20 -2.14 -2.86
N LYS A 378 24.30 -2.68 -1.63
CA LYS A 378 23.93 -1.93 -0.43
C LYS A 378 24.97 -0.86 -0.14
N VAL A 379 24.52 0.40 -0.11
CA VAL A 379 25.35 1.54 0.23
C VAL A 379 25.45 1.67 1.76
N LYS A 380 26.60 2.15 2.27
CA LYS A 380 26.80 2.39 3.71
C LYS A 380 25.88 3.50 4.21
N ASP A 381 25.41 3.36 5.46
CA ASP A 381 24.60 4.39 6.10
C ASP A 381 25.36 5.73 6.14
N GLY A 382 24.71 6.80 5.68
CA GLY A 382 25.30 8.15 5.64
C GLY A 382 26.23 8.43 4.46
N GLN A 383 26.41 7.50 3.51
CA GLN A 383 27.12 7.80 2.26
C GLN A 383 26.34 8.85 1.47
N GLY A 384 27.01 9.95 1.13
CA GLY A 384 26.43 10.98 0.26
C GLY A 384 26.21 10.46 -1.16
N MET A 385 25.02 10.76 -1.71
CA MET A 385 24.66 10.54 -3.11
C MET A 385 24.29 11.88 -3.74
N PRO A 386 24.46 12.06 -5.07
CA PRO A 386 24.11 13.31 -5.73
C PRO A 386 22.64 13.71 -5.52
N GLU A 387 22.41 14.99 -5.24
CA GLU A 387 21.06 15.53 -5.05
C GLU A 387 20.38 15.79 -6.40
N PRO A 388 19.10 15.41 -6.55
CA PRO A 388 18.38 15.59 -7.80
C PRO A 388 18.07 17.05 -8.11
N SER A 389 18.06 17.37 -9.40
CA SER A 389 17.79 18.70 -9.94
C SER A 389 16.49 18.71 -10.75
N ALA A 390 15.62 19.70 -10.51
CA ALA A 390 14.40 19.88 -11.30
C ALA A 390 14.72 20.17 -12.79
N LYS A 391 15.80 20.92 -13.05
CA LYS A 391 16.27 21.22 -14.41
C LYS A 391 16.74 19.98 -15.15
N ASP A 392 17.33 19.02 -14.45
CA ASP A 392 17.83 17.79 -15.06
C ASP A 392 16.68 16.86 -15.49
N ARG A 393 15.52 17.00 -14.82
CA ARG A 393 14.28 16.27 -15.12
C ARG A 393 13.60 16.74 -16.41
N GLU A 394 13.77 18.00 -16.79
CA GLU A 394 13.14 18.57 -18.00
C GLU A 394 13.56 17.81 -19.26
N GLY A 395 12.56 17.41 -20.06
CA GLY A 395 12.74 16.63 -21.30
C GLY A 395 13.14 15.17 -21.09
N MET A 396 13.46 14.75 -19.86
CA MET A 396 13.89 13.39 -19.54
C MET A 396 12.76 12.50 -19.00
N VAL A 397 11.77 13.11 -18.32
CA VAL A 397 10.74 12.37 -17.58
C VAL A 397 9.37 12.97 -17.83
N VAL A 398 8.40 12.09 -18.07
CA VAL A 398 6.97 12.40 -18.01
C VAL A 398 6.34 11.57 -16.91
N ASN A 399 5.60 12.21 -16.00
CA ASN A 399 4.80 11.49 -15.03
C ASN A 399 3.41 11.19 -15.60
N CYS A 400 3.13 9.94 -15.95
CA CYS A 400 1.89 9.51 -16.59
C CYS A 400 0.65 9.62 -15.70
N LEU A 401 0.84 9.77 -14.38
CA LEU A 401 -0.27 9.97 -13.44
C LEU A 401 -0.65 11.45 -13.30
N GLU A 402 0.23 12.36 -13.71
CA GLU A 402 0.07 13.82 -13.57
C GLU A 402 -0.02 14.53 -14.93
N ALA A 403 0.40 13.88 -16.02
CA ALA A 403 0.34 14.43 -17.37
C ALA A 403 -1.12 14.70 -17.82
N PRO A 404 -1.33 15.67 -18.72
CA PRO A 404 -2.61 15.87 -19.36
C PRO A 404 -3.10 14.57 -20.02
N LEU A 405 -4.39 14.27 -19.85
CA LEU A 405 -5.01 13.08 -20.43
C LEU A 405 -5.29 13.34 -21.92
N ASP A 406 -4.88 12.40 -22.78
CA ASP A 406 -5.20 12.45 -24.21
C ASP A 406 -6.69 12.16 -24.44
N VAL A 407 -7.25 11.23 -23.65
CA VAL A 407 -8.69 10.95 -23.62
C VAL A 407 -9.13 10.72 -22.17
N ASP A 408 -10.27 11.29 -21.81
CA ASP A 408 -10.93 11.11 -20.52
C ASP A 408 -12.44 10.96 -20.71
N ILE A 409 -12.95 9.73 -20.56
CA ILE A 409 -14.37 9.41 -20.70
C ILE A 409 -14.92 9.06 -19.33
N LYS A 410 -15.85 9.88 -18.84
CA LYS A 410 -16.52 9.69 -17.55
C LYS A 410 -17.11 8.28 -17.42
N ASN A 411 -16.73 7.57 -16.36
CA ASN A 411 -17.11 6.17 -16.08
C ASN A 411 -16.65 5.13 -17.11
N GLY A 412 -15.89 5.53 -18.13
CA GLY A 412 -15.28 4.62 -19.11
C GLY A 412 -13.81 4.39 -18.76
N GLY A 413 -13.02 5.45 -18.78
CA GLY A 413 -11.59 5.40 -18.49
C GLY A 413 -10.84 6.58 -19.06
N CYS A 414 -9.53 6.58 -18.86
CA CYS A 414 -8.64 7.60 -19.39
C CYS A 414 -7.30 7.03 -19.85
N VAL A 415 -6.60 7.77 -20.71
CA VAL A 415 -5.28 7.41 -21.23
C VAL A 415 -4.35 8.61 -21.30
N VAL A 416 -3.07 8.35 -21.04
CA VAL A 416 -1.94 9.22 -21.40
C VAL A 416 -1.07 8.45 -22.39
N VAL A 417 -0.74 9.07 -23.52
CA VAL A 417 0.15 8.53 -24.56
C VAL A 417 1.48 9.26 -24.50
N LEU A 418 2.56 8.50 -24.35
CA LEU A 418 3.93 8.99 -24.43
C LEU A 418 4.40 8.97 -25.88
N ASN A 419 4.80 10.14 -26.38
CA ASN A 419 5.23 10.36 -27.76
C ASN A 419 6.27 11.48 -27.84
N THR A 420 6.78 11.78 -29.04
CA THR A 420 7.89 12.73 -29.19
C THR A 420 7.55 14.16 -28.78
N LYS A 421 6.27 14.50 -28.60
CA LYS A 421 5.84 15.83 -28.15
C LYS A 421 6.00 16.03 -26.65
N ASN A 422 5.74 14.99 -25.84
CA ASN A 422 5.81 15.09 -24.38
C ASN A 422 7.07 14.46 -23.78
N LEU A 423 7.67 13.47 -24.45
CA LEU A 423 8.93 12.85 -24.05
C LEU A 423 9.84 12.69 -25.28
N PRO A 424 10.56 13.74 -25.73
CA PRO A 424 11.29 13.72 -27.00
C PRO A 424 12.23 12.53 -27.22
N LEU A 425 12.87 12.05 -26.15
CA LEU A 425 13.79 10.90 -26.19
C LEU A 425 13.14 9.59 -26.67
N VAL A 426 11.82 9.45 -26.64
CA VAL A 426 11.15 8.29 -27.28
C VAL A 426 11.43 8.21 -28.77
N GLY A 427 11.71 9.34 -29.43
CA GLY A 427 12.13 9.40 -30.83
C GLY A 427 13.48 8.72 -31.07
N GLU A 428 14.44 8.92 -30.15
CA GLU A 428 15.76 8.27 -30.22
C GLU A 428 15.70 6.79 -29.85
N VAL A 429 14.87 6.45 -28.86
CA VAL A 429 14.65 5.05 -28.45
C VAL A 429 13.85 4.27 -29.49
N GLY A 430 13.01 4.96 -30.28
CA GLY A 430 12.09 4.36 -31.24
C GLY A 430 10.89 3.67 -30.59
N LEU A 431 10.61 3.96 -29.31
CA LEU A 431 9.56 3.33 -28.51
C LEU A 431 8.68 4.38 -27.84
N GLY A 432 7.39 4.39 -28.14
CA GLY A 432 6.35 5.14 -27.45
C GLY A 432 5.69 4.28 -26.38
N ALA A 433 4.72 4.83 -25.67
CA ALA A 433 4.01 4.10 -24.64
C ALA A 433 2.63 4.69 -24.34
N ASP A 434 1.82 3.95 -23.59
CA ASP A 434 0.58 4.46 -23.01
C ASP A 434 0.40 4.01 -21.56
N LEU A 435 -0.29 4.83 -20.77
CA LEU A 435 -0.87 4.45 -19.48
C LEU A 435 -2.37 4.58 -19.60
N VAL A 436 -3.08 3.45 -19.54
CA VAL A 436 -4.55 3.41 -19.59
C VAL A 436 -5.12 3.00 -18.24
N ARG A 437 -6.18 3.68 -17.83
CA ARG A 437 -6.97 3.38 -16.64
C ARG A 437 -8.43 3.21 -17.02
N LEU A 438 -8.92 1.99 -16.97
CA LEU A 438 -10.28 1.63 -17.30
C LEU A 438 -11.09 1.48 -16.00
N ASN A 439 -12.26 2.12 -15.96
CA ASN A 439 -13.17 2.04 -14.82
C ASN A 439 -13.78 0.63 -14.68
N GLY A 440 -14.36 0.34 -13.51
CA GLY A 440 -15.02 -0.93 -13.25
C GLY A 440 -16.07 -1.27 -14.30
N HIS A 441 -16.03 -2.50 -14.82
CA HIS A 441 -16.92 -3.00 -15.88
C HIS A 441 -16.89 -2.24 -17.22
N ALA A 442 -16.02 -1.24 -17.37
CA ALA A 442 -15.88 -0.54 -18.64
C ALA A 442 -15.08 -1.40 -19.65
N MET A 443 -15.21 -1.06 -20.92
CA MET A 443 -14.55 -1.73 -22.04
C MET A 443 -13.66 -0.76 -22.80
N CYS A 444 -12.47 -1.20 -23.19
CA CYS A 444 -11.66 -0.55 -24.20
C CYS A 444 -12.06 -1.08 -25.58
N SER A 445 -12.43 -0.18 -26.48
CA SER A 445 -12.89 -0.51 -27.84
C SER A 445 -11.92 -1.48 -28.53
N PRO A 446 -12.40 -2.48 -29.28
CA PRO A 446 -11.54 -3.26 -30.16
C PRO A 446 -10.80 -2.33 -31.09
N GLY A 447 -9.49 -2.51 -31.20
CA GLY A 447 -8.64 -1.67 -32.03
C GLY A 447 -7.27 -2.28 -32.27
N PHE A 448 -6.52 -1.70 -33.20
CA PHE A 448 -5.18 -2.13 -33.58
C PHE A 448 -4.28 -0.91 -33.84
N SER A 449 -2.95 -1.14 -33.82
CA SER A 449 -1.96 -0.11 -34.15
C SER A 449 -1.85 0.07 -35.66
N CYS A 450 -2.02 1.30 -36.15
CA CYS A 450 -1.97 1.60 -37.59
C CYS A 450 -0.56 1.51 -38.19
N ASP A 451 0.44 1.74 -37.36
CA ASP A 451 1.85 1.84 -37.72
C ASP A 451 2.60 0.51 -37.65
N SER A 452 1.87 -0.62 -37.64
CA SER A 452 2.46 -1.96 -37.52
C SER A 452 3.37 -2.09 -36.28
N ALA A 453 3.01 -1.47 -35.16
CA ALA A 453 3.76 -1.62 -33.92
C ALA A 453 3.32 -2.84 -33.10
N TYR A 454 4.27 -3.45 -32.40
CA TYR A 454 4.00 -4.37 -31.30
C TYR A 454 3.61 -3.57 -30.07
N GLN A 455 2.72 -4.12 -29.24
CA GLN A 455 2.41 -3.58 -27.93
C GLN A 455 2.81 -4.60 -26.87
N VAL A 456 3.71 -4.23 -25.97
CA VAL A 456 4.04 -5.00 -24.78
C VAL A 456 3.28 -4.40 -23.61
N THR A 457 2.20 -5.04 -23.19
CA THR A 457 1.29 -4.50 -22.17
C THR A 457 1.53 -5.18 -20.83
N TYR A 458 1.82 -4.37 -19.82
CA TYR A 458 1.95 -4.79 -18.42
C TYR A 458 0.78 -4.26 -17.59
N VAL A 459 0.09 -5.16 -16.90
CA VAL A 459 -1.03 -4.82 -16.02
C VAL A 459 -0.47 -4.34 -14.69
N VAL A 460 -0.65 -3.05 -14.40
CA VAL A 460 -0.12 -2.38 -13.21
C VAL A 460 -0.96 -2.74 -11.98
N ARG A 461 -2.29 -2.74 -12.12
CA ARG A 461 -3.24 -3.09 -11.05
C ARG A 461 -4.64 -3.38 -11.61
N GLY A 462 -5.51 -3.90 -10.75
CA GLY A 462 -6.86 -4.30 -11.12
C GLY A 462 -6.87 -5.65 -11.84
N SER A 463 -8.00 -5.97 -12.45
CA SER A 463 -8.19 -7.19 -13.22
C SER A 463 -9.23 -7.02 -14.32
N GLY A 464 -9.23 -7.93 -15.28
CA GLY A 464 -10.19 -7.93 -16.37
C GLY A 464 -9.94 -9.04 -17.38
N ARG A 465 -10.76 -9.07 -18.42
CA ARG A 465 -10.61 -10.00 -19.55
C ARG A 465 -10.01 -9.29 -20.76
N VAL A 466 -9.09 -9.98 -21.42
CA VAL A 466 -8.42 -9.52 -22.65
C VAL A 466 -8.71 -10.51 -23.76
N GLN A 467 -9.04 -9.99 -24.93
CA GLN A 467 -9.11 -10.75 -26.17
C GLN A 467 -8.18 -10.16 -27.21
N VAL A 468 -7.45 -11.04 -27.91
CA VAL A 468 -6.62 -10.69 -29.06
C VAL A 468 -7.04 -11.55 -30.25
N VAL A 469 -7.29 -10.90 -31.38
CA VAL A 469 -7.71 -11.52 -32.64
C VAL A 469 -6.63 -11.28 -33.68
N GLY A 470 -6.18 -12.35 -34.32
CA GLY A 470 -5.19 -12.34 -35.37
C GLY A 470 -5.73 -11.81 -36.69
N VAL A 471 -4.81 -11.53 -37.62
CA VAL A 471 -5.15 -11.04 -38.97
C VAL A 471 -5.97 -12.03 -39.80
N ASP A 472 -5.99 -13.31 -39.42
CA ASP A 472 -6.83 -14.34 -40.03
C ASP A 472 -8.25 -14.39 -39.42
N GLY A 473 -8.58 -13.43 -38.55
CA GLY A 473 -9.87 -13.35 -37.86
C GLY A 473 -10.02 -14.34 -36.71
N LYS A 474 -9.00 -15.15 -36.39
CA LYS A 474 -9.08 -16.11 -35.28
C LYS A 474 -8.69 -15.46 -33.96
N ARG A 475 -9.38 -15.87 -32.90
CA ARG A 475 -9.03 -15.50 -31.54
C ARG A 475 -7.77 -16.25 -31.12
N VAL A 476 -6.66 -15.53 -30.98
CA VAL A 476 -5.35 -16.08 -30.61
C VAL A 476 -5.11 -16.04 -29.10
N LEU A 477 -5.82 -15.17 -28.40
CA LEU A 477 -5.77 -15.07 -26.94
C LEU A 477 -7.14 -14.68 -26.39
N GLU A 478 -7.57 -15.38 -25.35
CA GLU A 478 -8.66 -14.99 -24.46
C GLU A 478 -8.27 -15.40 -23.05
N THR A 479 -8.11 -14.44 -22.16
CA THR A 479 -7.67 -14.73 -20.80
C THR A 479 -8.08 -13.64 -19.82
N THR A 480 -8.06 -13.97 -18.54
CA THR A 480 -8.17 -13.02 -17.44
C THR A 480 -6.78 -12.56 -17.04
N VAL A 481 -6.60 -11.24 -16.92
CA VAL A 481 -5.36 -10.61 -16.48
C VAL A 481 -5.56 -9.93 -15.14
N LYS A 482 -4.50 -9.82 -14.35
CA LYS A 482 -4.47 -9.10 -13.07
C LYS A 482 -3.14 -8.35 -12.91
N GLY A 483 -3.05 -7.47 -11.92
CA GLY A 483 -1.79 -6.80 -11.57
C GLY A 483 -0.60 -7.76 -11.55
N GLY A 484 0.47 -7.40 -12.27
CA GLY A 484 1.67 -8.22 -12.47
C GLY A 484 1.69 -9.04 -13.76
N CYS A 485 0.57 -9.18 -14.49
CA CYS A 485 0.54 -9.88 -15.77
C CYS A 485 1.19 -9.05 -16.89
N LEU A 486 1.88 -9.72 -17.80
CA LEU A 486 2.42 -9.15 -19.05
C LEU A 486 1.90 -9.96 -20.24
N PHE A 487 1.47 -9.28 -21.30
CA PHE A 487 1.13 -9.91 -22.56
C PHE A 487 1.56 -9.03 -23.74
N ILE A 488 1.68 -9.64 -24.91
CA ILE A 488 2.12 -8.97 -26.14
C ILE A 488 0.99 -9.01 -27.16
N VAL A 489 0.71 -7.86 -27.78
CA VAL A 489 -0.17 -7.76 -28.95
C VAL A 489 0.71 -7.62 -30.19
N PRO A 490 0.72 -8.63 -31.09
CA PRO A 490 1.45 -8.55 -32.34
C PRO A 490 0.94 -7.44 -33.27
N ARG A 491 1.76 -7.11 -34.25
CA ARG A 491 1.44 -6.13 -35.29
C ARG A 491 0.12 -6.49 -35.99
N PHE A 492 -0.73 -5.49 -36.22
CA PHE A 492 -2.05 -5.62 -36.85
C PHE A 492 -3.08 -6.49 -36.12
N PHE A 493 -2.76 -7.03 -34.95
CA PHE A 493 -3.73 -7.81 -34.19
C PHE A 493 -4.70 -6.86 -33.50
N VAL A 494 -5.97 -7.25 -33.50
CA VAL A 494 -7.03 -6.49 -32.84
C VAL A 494 -7.05 -6.91 -31.37
N VAL A 495 -6.99 -5.94 -30.47
CA VAL A 495 -7.08 -6.18 -29.03
C VAL A 495 -8.25 -5.43 -28.43
N SER A 496 -8.94 -6.07 -27.49
CA SER A 496 -9.94 -5.42 -26.64
C SER A 496 -9.83 -5.92 -25.21
N LYS A 497 -10.25 -5.08 -24.27
CA LYS A 497 -10.18 -5.35 -22.83
C LYS A 497 -11.49 -4.95 -22.17
N ILE A 498 -11.95 -5.75 -21.20
CA ILE A 498 -13.08 -5.44 -20.33
C ILE A 498 -12.58 -5.53 -18.90
N ALA A 499 -12.74 -4.45 -18.12
CA ALA A 499 -12.36 -4.43 -16.72
C ALA A 499 -13.35 -5.23 -15.85
N ASP A 500 -12.85 -5.83 -14.78
CA ASP A 500 -13.68 -6.31 -13.69
C ASP A 500 -14.15 -5.13 -12.81
N ALA A 501 -14.83 -5.41 -11.69
CA ALA A 501 -15.43 -4.39 -10.83
C ALA A 501 -14.42 -3.35 -10.29
N ASP A 502 -13.20 -3.79 -9.95
CA ASP A 502 -12.16 -2.92 -9.39
C ASP A 502 -11.44 -2.05 -10.44
N GLY A 503 -11.82 -2.18 -11.71
CA GLY A 503 -11.15 -1.52 -12.84
C GLY A 503 -9.90 -2.26 -13.31
N LEU A 504 -9.28 -1.73 -14.36
CA LEU A 504 -8.07 -2.31 -14.97
C LEU A 504 -7.12 -1.18 -15.38
N GLU A 505 -5.87 -1.24 -14.91
CA GLU A 505 -4.82 -0.26 -15.26
C GLU A 505 -3.62 -0.99 -15.86
N TRP A 506 -3.14 -0.50 -17.01
CA TRP A 506 -1.98 -1.07 -17.69
C TRP A 506 -1.10 0.00 -18.31
N PHE A 507 0.18 -0.34 -18.42
CA PHE A 507 1.17 0.43 -19.15
C PHE A 507 1.65 -0.38 -20.35
N SER A 508 1.59 0.19 -21.56
CA SER A 508 2.08 -0.47 -22.77
C SER A 508 3.32 0.20 -23.30
N ILE A 509 4.34 -0.57 -23.68
CA ILE A 509 5.47 -0.11 -24.50
C ILE A 509 5.16 -0.49 -25.94
N ILE A 510 5.30 0.46 -26.85
CA ILE A 510 4.85 0.33 -28.23
C ILE A 510 6.03 0.57 -29.16
N THR A 511 6.25 -0.30 -30.14
CA THR A 511 7.45 -0.26 -31.01
C THR A 511 7.39 0.81 -32.11
N THR A 512 7.05 2.03 -31.71
CA THR A 512 6.89 3.23 -32.54
C THR A 512 6.92 4.44 -31.61
N PRO A 513 7.67 5.51 -31.92
CA PRO A 513 7.76 6.67 -31.04
C PRO A 513 6.48 7.53 -31.00
N ASN A 514 5.56 7.35 -31.96
CA ASN A 514 4.32 8.12 -32.06
C ASN A 514 3.14 7.18 -32.31
N PRO A 515 2.64 6.46 -31.29
CA PRO A 515 1.60 5.47 -31.45
C PRO A 515 0.31 6.05 -32.02
N VAL A 516 -0.23 5.39 -33.05
CA VAL A 516 -1.54 5.72 -33.64
C VAL A 516 -2.41 4.47 -33.65
N PHE A 517 -3.58 4.58 -33.05
CA PHE A 517 -4.55 3.49 -32.95
C PHE A 517 -5.78 3.77 -33.81
N THR A 518 -6.29 2.71 -34.45
CA THR A 518 -7.63 2.70 -35.03
C THR A 518 -8.56 1.88 -34.15
N HIS A 519 -9.78 2.38 -33.95
CA HIS A 519 -10.84 1.69 -33.23
C HIS A 519 -11.91 1.19 -34.19
N LEU A 520 -12.45 0.01 -33.88
CA LEU A 520 -13.50 -0.68 -34.64
C LEU A 520 -14.89 -0.48 -34.02
N ALA A 521 -15.01 0.26 -32.92
CA ALA A 521 -16.27 0.62 -32.31
C ALA A 521 -16.16 2.04 -31.75
N GLY A 522 -17.30 2.63 -31.37
CA GLY A 522 -17.36 4.00 -30.88
C GLY A 522 -17.60 5.05 -31.97
N LYS A 523 -17.57 6.31 -31.58
CA LYS A 523 -17.82 7.49 -32.42
C LYS A 523 -16.81 7.62 -33.56
N THR A 524 -15.54 7.31 -33.29
CA THR A 524 -14.42 7.40 -34.24
C THR A 524 -14.15 6.09 -34.98
N SER A 525 -15.07 5.13 -34.91
CA SER A 525 -14.96 3.83 -35.58
C SER A 525 -14.81 3.97 -37.11
N VAL A 526 -13.87 3.24 -37.70
CA VAL A 526 -13.72 3.15 -39.16
C VAL A 526 -15.00 2.68 -39.85
N TRP A 527 -15.79 1.80 -39.21
CA TRP A 527 -17.05 1.33 -39.78
C TRP A 527 -18.06 2.47 -39.94
N LYS A 528 -18.04 3.48 -39.06
CA LYS A 528 -18.94 4.63 -39.21
C LYS A 528 -18.51 5.58 -40.32
N ALA A 529 -17.26 5.53 -40.77
CA ALA A 529 -16.80 6.31 -41.90
C ALA A 529 -17.13 5.64 -43.25
N ILE A 530 -17.28 4.32 -43.28
CA ILE A 530 -17.63 3.56 -44.49
C ILE A 530 -19.11 3.80 -44.86
N SER A 531 -19.40 3.87 -46.16
CA SER A 531 -20.76 4.06 -46.68
C SER A 531 -21.70 2.92 -46.28
N SER A 532 -22.97 3.24 -46.10
CA SER A 532 -23.97 2.28 -45.60
C SER A 532 -24.12 1.06 -46.51
N GLU A 533 -24.06 1.28 -47.82
CA GLU A 533 -24.20 0.28 -48.86
C GLU A 533 -23.05 -0.72 -48.83
N VAL A 534 -21.82 -0.24 -48.58
CA VAL A 534 -20.64 -1.10 -48.46
C VAL A 534 -20.73 -1.95 -47.20
N LEU A 535 -21.19 -1.41 -46.07
CA LEU A 535 -21.37 -2.20 -44.85
C LEU A 535 -22.50 -3.23 -44.99
N GLN A 536 -23.62 -2.85 -45.61
CA GLN A 536 -24.73 -3.76 -45.90
C GLN A 536 -24.25 -4.94 -46.75
N ALA A 537 -23.50 -4.67 -47.82
CA ALA A 537 -22.91 -5.71 -48.65
C ALA A 537 -21.87 -6.56 -47.88
N ALA A 538 -20.94 -5.92 -47.15
CA ALA A 538 -19.83 -6.60 -46.47
C ALA A 538 -20.29 -7.51 -45.33
N PHE A 539 -21.29 -7.08 -44.55
CA PHE A 539 -21.86 -7.87 -43.45
C PHE A 539 -23.07 -8.71 -43.86
N ASN A 540 -23.50 -8.63 -45.13
CA ASN A 540 -24.78 -9.14 -45.59
C ASN A 540 -25.94 -8.70 -44.66
N ALA A 541 -25.94 -7.40 -44.32
CA ALA A 541 -26.85 -6.80 -43.36
C ALA A 541 -27.96 -6.02 -44.07
N THR A 542 -29.17 -6.11 -43.54
CA THR A 542 -30.32 -5.30 -43.98
C THR A 542 -30.08 -3.80 -43.69
N PRO A 543 -30.69 -2.87 -44.44
CA PRO A 543 -30.63 -1.44 -44.15
C PRO A 543 -31.03 -1.09 -42.70
N GLU A 544 -32.02 -1.78 -42.12
CA GLU A 544 -32.48 -1.57 -40.75
C GLU A 544 -31.38 -1.92 -39.73
N MET A 545 -30.66 -3.03 -39.97
CA MET A 545 -29.54 -3.47 -39.14
C MET A 545 -28.35 -2.52 -39.24
N GLU A 546 -28.03 -2.03 -40.44
CA GLU A 546 -26.96 -1.04 -40.64
C GLU A 546 -27.29 0.27 -39.90
N LYS A 547 -28.54 0.76 -40.04
CA LYS A 547 -29.03 1.96 -39.35
C LYS A 547 -28.97 1.78 -37.83
N LEU A 548 -29.35 0.60 -37.33
CA LEU A 548 -29.24 0.25 -35.91
C LEU A 548 -27.77 0.26 -35.47
N PHE A 549 -26.88 -0.42 -36.18
CA PHE A 549 -25.46 -0.50 -35.88
C PHE A 549 -24.82 0.89 -35.80
N ARG A 550 -25.10 1.75 -36.79
CA ARG A 550 -24.61 3.13 -36.86
C ARG A 550 -25.13 4.01 -35.72
N SER A 551 -26.37 3.77 -35.27
CA SER A 551 -27.00 4.53 -34.18
C SER A 551 -26.38 4.28 -32.79
N LYS A 552 -25.63 3.19 -32.59
CA LYS A 552 -25.05 2.83 -31.29
C LYS A 552 -23.70 3.53 -31.07
N ARG A 553 -23.36 3.80 -29.80
CA ARG A 553 -22.05 4.32 -29.36
C ARG A 553 -21.60 5.57 -30.13
N THR A 554 -22.48 6.57 -30.24
CA THR A 554 -22.20 7.85 -30.94
C THR A 554 -21.55 8.88 -30.02
N SER A 555 -21.65 8.72 -28.70
CA SER A 555 -21.02 9.58 -27.68
C SER A 555 -19.63 9.12 -27.27
N ASP A 556 -19.39 7.81 -27.26
CA ASP A 556 -18.18 7.22 -26.67
C ASP A 556 -17.13 7.00 -27.76
N GLU A 557 -15.91 7.53 -27.56
CA GLU A 557 -14.84 7.40 -28.56
C GLU A 557 -14.11 6.06 -28.43
N ILE A 558 -13.37 5.85 -27.33
CA ILE A 558 -12.48 4.68 -27.19
C ILE A 558 -12.78 3.82 -25.96
N PHE A 559 -13.32 4.41 -24.89
CA PHE A 559 -13.71 3.71 -23.67
C PHE A 559 -15.22 3.72 -23.54
N PHE A 560 -15.79 2.55 -23.30
CA PHE A 560 -17.22 2.35 -23.19
C PHE A 560 -17.57 2.13 -21.73
N PRO A 561 -18.27 3.08 -21.09
CA PRO A 561 -18.81 2.88 -19.76
C PRO A 561 -19.74 1.65 -19.72
N PRO A 562 -19.90 1.01 -18.55
CA PRO A 562 -20.85 -0.06 -18.38
C PRO A 562 -22.27 0.40 -18.77
N PRO A 563 -23.12 -0.52 -19.29
CA PRO A 563 -24.52 -0.21 -19.55
C PRO A 563 -25.19 0.35 -18.30
N LYS A 564 -26.07 1.34 -18.46
CA LYS A 564 -26.89 1.88 -17.38
C LYS A 564 -27.92 0.88 -16.91
#